data_AF-A0A2Z6U8W2-F1
#
_entry.id   AF-A0A2Z6U8W2-F1
#
_cell.length_a   1.000
_cell.length_b   1.000
_cell.length_c   1.000
_cell.angle_alpha   90.00
_cell.angle_beta   90.00
_cell.angle_gamma   90.00
#
_symmetry.space_group_name_H-M   'P 1'
#
loop_
_entity.id
_entity.type
_entity.pdbx_description
1 polymer ?
#
loop_
_entity_poly.entity_id
_entity_poly.type
_entity_poly.pdbx_seq_one_letter_code
_entity_poly.pdbx_strand_id
1 'polypeptide(L)'
;MILTRYKSIKVLAIFGLLFAFASSVFAQTPQNQLRGGELQSKDEHLYGKVEVRMYSQPVVGITSTFFWWRNGGYLCGTQWNEIDIETIPRAGQYQSNPIWQTSDNDCNIKRSEELHGDESLYNRWVVYTLEWTPDYIAWYHDGQLDRRITLSNHPSVQHLRHQMRYAFNLWTQGNANPDWLGNLDFNRLENNPVYQFVDYFRYYEYNGSGFNNNPTTDINFSARRDIDDNFFISDCEFGQSQGFLSWSKDAVGIVDLGNGNSAMWLGLFHAGDERGPRASEIPTESGNTNPGGAINIQAESAVGFNGLRIGATGLGFISNGSWASYAAVNIPSAGQYEVTYRAASAGDGGSIQLEQAGGANVFGTVQVPATGSWGNYTTVSHDVNLPAGNLSFGMYFADGGFNFDYFQIVRPQ
;
A
#
# COMPACT_ATOMS: atom_id res chain seq x y z
N MET A 1 57.62 -12.32 15.26
CA MET A 1 56.42 -12.77 15.99
C MET A 1 55.80 -11.55 16.63
N ILE A 2 54.70 -11.02 16.07
CA ILE A 2 53.64 -10.25 16.74
C ILE A 2 52.54 -10.12 15.68
N LEU A 3 51.46 -10.87 15.90
CA LEU A 3 50.19 -10.67 15.22
C LEU A 3 49.62 -9.32 15.67
N THR A 4 49.02 -8.56 14.76
CA THR A 4 47.97 -7.62 15.15
C THR A 4 46.76 -7.86 14.26
N ARG A 5 45.68 -8.27 14.93
CA ARG A 5 44.37 -8.58 14.38
C ARG A 5 43.78 -7.33 13.73
N TYR A 6 43.39 -7.42 12.47
CA TYR A 6 42.44 -6.47 11.88
C TYR A 6 41.09 -6.67 12.59
N LYS A 7 40.72 -5.71 13.44
CA LYS A 7 39.34 -5.55 13.91
C LYS A 7 38.51 -5.07 12.72
N SER A 8 37.44 -5.79 12.44
CA SER A 8 36.41 -5.45 11.46
C SER A 8 35.95 -4.00 11.66
N ILE A 9 36.16 -3.18 10.62
CA ILE A 9 35.63 -1.82 10.56
C ILE A 9 34.11 -1.96 10.42
N LYS A 10 33.38 -1.55 11.45
CA LYS A 10 31.92 -1.36 11.37
C LYS A 10 31.67 -0.24 10.35
N VAL A 11 31.13 -0.60 9.19
CA VAL A 11 30.66 0.36 8.19
C VAL A 11 29.43 1.04 8.80
N LEU A 12 29.52 2.34 9.09
CA LEU A 12 28.36 3.17 9.43
C LEU A 12 27.48 3.27 8.18
N ALA A 13 26.29 2.67 8.23
CA ALA A 13 25.22 2.97 7.27
C ALA A 13 24.57 4.30 7.69
N ILE A 14 24.45 5.24 6.75
CA ILE A 14 23.98 6.61 6.95
C ILE A 14 22.70 6.78 6.12
N PHE A 15 21.66 7.36 6.72
CA PHE A 15 20.31 7.52 6.14
C PHE A 15 19.91 9.00 5.97
N GLY A 16 19.10 9.32 4.93
CA GLY A 16 18.58 10.66 4.57
C GLY A 16 17.88 11.34 5.76
N LEU A 17 17.82 12.65 5.97
CA LEU A 17 17.51 13.79 5.10
C LEU A 17 18.28 15.07 5.55
N LEU A 18 19.15 15.67 4.73
CA LEU A 18 19.97 16.84 5.12
C LEU A 18 19.12 18.13 5.14
N PHE A 19 18.63 18.51 6.31
CA PHE A 19 18.15 19.88 6.59
C PHE A 19 19.01 20.52 7.68
N ALA A 20 19.69 21.60 7.32
CA ALA A 20 20.28 22.52 8.28
C ALA A 20 19.22 23.53 8.71
N PHE A 21 18.52 23.27 9.82
CA PHE A 21 17.85 24.33 10.59
C PHE A 21 17.93 24.04 12.09
N ALA A 22 18.05 25.11 12.87
CA ALA A 22 18.37 25.12 14.29
C ALA A 22 17.45 24.21 15.11
N SER A 23 17.99 23.12 15.64
CA SER A 23 17.28 22.22 16.52
C SER A 23 17.09 22.87 17.90
N SER A 24 15.84 23.01 18.33
CA SER A 24 15.54 22.95 19.75
C SER A 24 15.86 21.52 20.21
N VAL A 25 17.04 21.34 20.77
CA VAL A 25 17.50 20.06 21.32
C VAL A 25 16.54 19.68 22.45
N PHE A 26 15.60 18.76 22.20
CA PHE A 26 14.90 18.10 23.28
C PHE A 26 15.92 17.30 24.10
N ALA A 27 15.84 17.37 25.43
CA ALA A 27 16.64 16.49 26.27
C ALA A 27 16.29 15.03 25.91
N GLN A 28 17.31 14.24 25.56
CA GLN A 28 17.14 12.81 25.29
C GLN A 28 16.76 12.10 26.59
N THR A 29 15.47 11.85 26.77
CA THR A 29 14.94 10.95 27.79
C THR A 29 14.58 9.62 27.13
N PRO A 30 14.53 8.50 27.88
CA PRO A 30 14.10 7.21 27.34
C PRO A 30 12.75 7.27 26.61
N GLN A 31 11.83 8.11 27.10
CA GLN A 31 10.49 8.34 26.53
C GLN A 31 10.49 9.12 25.21
N ASN A 32 11.62 9.71 24.81
CA ASN A 32 11.76 10.36 23.51
C ASN A 32 12.65 9.55 22.56
N GLN A 33 13.29 8.47 23.04
CA GLN A 33 14.11 7.60 22.20
C GLN A 33 13.24 6.59 21.47
N LEU A 34 13.35 6.57 20.14
CA LEU A 34 12.55 5.75 19.26
C LEU A 34 13.40 4.75 18.46
N ARG A 35 12.76 3.66 18.06
CA ARG A 35 13.33 2.61 17.21
C ARG A 35 12.44 2.43 15.99
N GLY A 36 13.02 2.60 14.80
CA GLY A 36 12.35 2.39 13.51
C GLY A 36 12.83 1.13 12.81
N GLY A 37 12.05 0.65 11.84
CA GLY A 37 12.44 -0.41 10.93
C GLY A 37 12.86 0.13 9.57
N GLU A 38 13.91 -0.45 8.99
CA GLU A 38 14.32 -0.16 7.62
C GLU A 38 14.98 -1.37 6.94
N LEU A 39 14.70 -1.49 5.65
CA LEU A 39 15.22 -2.52 4.77
C LEU A 39 15.70 -1.91 3.46
N GLN A 40 16.76 -2.50 2.89
CA GLN A 40 17.26 -2.14 1.56
C GLN A 40 17.58 -3.38 0.75
N SER A 41 17.28 -3.36 -0.54
CA SER A 41 17.64 -4.45 -1.44
C SER A 41 19.14 -4.69 -1.42
N LYS A 42 19.54 -5.96 -1.51
CA LYS A 42 20.94 -6.33 -1.72
C LYS A 42 21.39 -6.01 -3.13
N ASP A 43 20.49 -6.20 -4.08
CA ASP A 43 20.71 -5.93 -5.49
C ASP A 43 20.47 -4.46 -5.82
N GLU A 44 21.18 -3.97 -6.84
CA GLU A 44 21.01 -2.64 -7.39
C GLU A 44 20.54 -2.77 -8.84
N HIS A 45 19.60 -1.93 -9.25
CA HIS A 45 19.01 -1.97 -10.59
C HIS A 45 19.08 -0.60 -11.25
N LEU A 46 19.16 -0.61 -12.58
CA LEU A 46 19.07 0.58 -13.41
C LEU A 46 17.77 0.53 -14.19
N TYR A 47 16.87 1.49 -13.93
CA TYR A 47 15.50 1.53 -14.44
C TYR A 47 14.64 0.35 -13.97
N GLY A 48 13.35 0.41 -14.28
CA GLY A 48 12.38 -0.66 -14.03
C GLY A 48 11.04 -0.14 -13.55
N LYS A 49 10.09 -1.05 -13.40
CA LYS A 49 8.81 -0.81 -12.75
C LYS A 49 8.77 -1.59 -11.45
N VAL A 50 8.21 -0.99 -10.41
CA VAL A 50 7.92 -1.68 -9.15
C VAL A 50 6.45 -1.57 -8.82
N GLU A 51 5.92 -2.63 -8.22
CA GLU A 51 4.60 -2.66 -7.59
C GLU A 51 4.78 -3.10 -6.14
N VAL A 52 4.27 -2.29 -5.22
CA VAL A 52 4.32 -2.58 -3.79
C VAL A 52 2.94 -2.42 -3.19
N ARG A 53 2.43 -3.48 -2.54
CA ARG A 53 1.16 -3.43 -1.81
C ARG A 53 1.42 -3.14 -0.34
N MET A 54 1.14 -1.90 0.08
CA MET A 54 1.45 -1.37 1.40
C MET A 54 0.18 -1.05 2.19
N TYR A 55 0.22 -1.28 3.51
CA TYR A 55 -0.74 -0.75 4.47
C TYR A 55 -0.02 0.23 5.39
N SER A 56 -0.54 1.45 5.50
CA SER A 56 0.02 2.52 6.35
C SER A 56 -1.03 3.08 7.30
N GLN A 57 -0.59 3.46 8.50
CA GLN A 57 -1.46 4.05 9.52
C GLN A 57 -1.42 5.58 9.48
N PRO A 58 -2.55 6.28 9.70
CA PRO A 58 -2.64 7.73 9.57
C PRO A 58 -2.17 8.45 10.85
N VAL A 59 -0.90 8.26 11.24
CA VAL A 59 -0.35 8.88 12.45
C VAL A 59 0.48 10.11 12.08
N VAL A 60 -0.01 11.29 12.47
CA VAL A 60 0.68 12.57 12.26
C VAL A 60 2.08 12.53 12.90
N GLY A 61 3.06 13.06 12.18
CA GLY A 61 4.48 13.07 12.56
C GLY A 61 5.27 11.85 12.05
N ILE A 62 4.62 10.84 11.47
CA ILE A 62 5.25 9.58 11.01
C ILE A 62 5.10 9.45 9.50
N THR A 63 6.08 8.83 8.84
CA THR A 63 6.03 8.46 7.43
C THR A 63 6.40 6.99 7.24
N SER A 64 5.54 6.25 6.55
CA SER A 64 5.85 4.97 5.90
C SER A 64 6.32 5.25 4.49
N THR A 65 7.41 4.62 4.05
CA THR A 65 8.00 4.88 2.74
C THR A 65 8.26 3.62 1.92
N PHE A 66 8.32 3.84 0.61
CA PHE A 66 9.07 3.01 -0.33
C PHE A 66 9.86 3.96 -1.22
N PHE A 67 11.12 3.65 -1.52
CA PHE A 67 11.94 4.52 -2.36
C PHE A 67 13.04 3.77 -3.09
N TRP A 68 13.44 4.30 -4.24
CA TRP A 68 14.68 3.94 -4.92
C TRP A 68 15.78 4.90 -4.49
N TRP A 69 17.01 4.41 -4.25
CA TRP A 69 18.14 5.30 -3.96
C TRP A 69 19.49 4.73 -4.39
N ARG A 70 20.41 5.61 -4.80
CA ARG A 70 21.79 5.24 -5.14
C ARG A 70 22.61 5.15 -3.87
N ASN A 71 23.14 3.95 -3.61
CA ASN A 71 24.02 3.71 -2.47
C ASN A 71 25.19 4.72 -2.42
N GLY A 72 25.34 5.40 -1.29
CA GLY A 72 26.35 6.43 -1.08
C GLY A 72 26.02 7.82 -1.65
N GLY A 73 24.86 8.02 -2.27
CA GLY A 73 24.44 9.29 -2.88
C GLY A 73 24.36 10.49 -1.93
N TYR A 74 24.40 10.25 -0.62
CA TYR A 74 24.47 11.28 0.42
C TYR A 74 25.85 11.89 0.65
N LEU A 75 26.90 11.23 0.16
CA LEU A 75 28.25 11.75 0.23
C LEU A 75 28.51 12.64 -0.98
N CYS A 76 29.07 13.83 -0.76
CA CYS A 76 29.59 14.57 -1.90
C CYS A 76 30.73 13.76 -2.57
N GLY A 77 30.72 13.72 -3.90
CA GLY A 77 31.53 12.78 -4.70
C GLY A 77 30.73 11.60 -5.26
N THR A 78 29.48 11.40 -4.81
CA THR A 78 28.54 10.43 -5.37
C THR A 78 27.24 11.15 -5.66
N GLN A 79 26.91 11.34 -6.93
CA GLN A 79 25.68 12.01 -7.36
C GLN A 79 24.46 11.33 -6.72
N TRP A 80 23.69 12.11 -5.96
CA TRP A 80 22.42 11.68 -5.39
C TRP A 80 21.46 11.30 -6.50
N ASN A 81 20.88 10.10 -6.42
CA ASN A 81 19.77 9.64 -7.25
C ASN A 81 18.80 8.94 -6.30
N GLU A 82 17.57 9.43 -6.21
CA GLU A 82 16.53 8.85 -5.37
C GLU A 82 15.13 9.21 -5.91
N ILE A 83 14.18 8.29 -5.72
CA ILE A 83 12.80 8.42 -6.19
C ILE A 83 11.86 7.87 -5.13
N ASP A 84 11.07 8.76 -4.52
CA ASP A 84 10.35 8.46 -3.29
C ASP A 84 8.85 8.27 -3.48
N ILE A 85 8.30 7.43 -2.61
CA ILE A 85 6.90 7.36 -2.20
C ILE A 85 6.89 7.50 -0.68
N GLU A 86 6.42 8.63 -0.17
CA GLU A 86 6.39 8.92 1.27
C GLU A 86 4.97 9.23 1.71
N THR A 87 4.42 8.45 2.64
CA THR A 87 3.10 8.80 3.18
C THR A 87 3.18 10.04 4.08
N ILE A 88 2.24 10.98 3.91
CA ILE A 88 2.17 12.23 4.67
C ILE A 88 0.83 12.28 5.42
N PRO A 89 0.68 11.57 6.56
CA PRO A 89 -0.59 11.49 7.30
C PRO A 89 -1.20 12.85 7.67
N ARG A 90 -0.36 13.88 7.91
CA ARG A 90 -0.84 15.24 8.16
C ARG A 90 -1.65 15.82 7.00
N ALA A 91 -1.27 15.49 5.77
CA ALA A 91 -1.96 15.94 4.57
C ALA A 91 -3.06 14.97 4.14
N GLY A 92 -3.11 13.76 4.72
CA GLY A 92 -3.97 12.70 4.22
C GLY A 92 -3.59 12.26 2.80
N GLN A 93 -2.31 12.36 2.41
CA GLN A 93 -1.82 12.17 1.04
C GLN A 93 -0.47 11.47 1.06
N TYR A 94 0.00 10.94 -0.07
CA TYR A 94 1.41 10.56 -0.22
C TYR A 94 2.15 11.59 -1.07
N GLN A 95 3.46 11.73 -0.83
CA GLN A 95 4.36 12.60 -1.56
C GLN A 95 5.19 11.78 -2.54
N SER A 96 5.21 12.20 -3.81
CA SER A 96 6.22 11.79 -4.77
C SER A 96 7.40 12.75 -4.70
N ASN A 97 8.63 12.24 -4.79
CA ASN A 97 9.81 13.10 -4.78
C ASN A 97 10.99 12.48 -5.55
N PRO A 98 11.35 12.97 -6.75
CA PRO A 98 12.66 12.71 -7.32
C PRO A 98 13.71 13.61 -6.66
N ILE A 99 14.79 13.02 -6.16
CA ILE A 99 15.94 13.72 -5.58
C ILE A 99 17.18 13.46 -6.44
N TRP A 100 17.84 14.52 -6.89
CA TRP A 100 18.98 14.39 -7.79
C TRP A 100 20.07 15.44 -7.57
N GLN A 101 21.27 15.14 -8.06
CA GLN A 101 22.34 16.09 -8.28
C GLN A 101 22.68 16.14 -9.77
N THR A 102 23.39 17.17 -10.25
CA THR A 102 23.71 17.28 -11.69
C THR A 102 24.99 16.54 -12.11
N SER A 103 25.87 16.24 -11.15
CA SER A 103 27.09 15.44 -11.34
C SER A 103 27.64 14.95 -10.00
N ASP A 104 28.61 14.04 -9.99
CA ASP A 104 29.27 13.58 -8.76
C ASP A 104 30.01 14.71 -8.00
N ASN A 105 30.43 15.78 -8.70
CA ASN A 105 31.06 16.96 -8.10
C ASN A 105 30.05 18.01 -7.59
N ASP A 106 28.77 17.84 -7.91
CA ASP A 106 27.71 18.76 -7.49
C ASP A 106 27.17 18.33 -6.14
N CYS A 107 27.65 18.94 -5.06
CA CYS A 107 27.11 18.67 -3.73
C CYS A 107 25.70 19.29 -3.51
N ASN A 108 25.12 20.02 -4.47
CA ASN A 108 23.82 20.66 -4.30
C ASN A 108 22.68 19.71 -4.66
N ILE A 109 22.04 19.18 -3.63
CA ILE A 109 20.88 18.29 -3.76
C ILE A 109 19.68 19.10 -4.27
N LYS A 110 19.03 18.59 -5.32
CA LYS A 110 17.80 19.11 -5.90
C LYS A 110 16.67 18.11 -5.69
N ARG A 111 15.44 18.59 -5.59
CA ARG A 111 14.25 17.80 -5.32
C ARG A 111 13.02 18.43 -5.96
N SER A 112 11.93 17.68 -6.08
CA SER A 112 10.64 18.21 -6.56
C SER A 112 9.47 17.46 -5.94
N GLU A 113 8.93 17.99 -4.86
CA GLU A 113 7.89 17.34 -4.07
C GLU A 113 6.49 17.68 -4.61
N GLU A 114 5.62 16.67 -4.75
CA GLU A 114 4.19 16.84 -5.06
C GLU A 114 3.36 15.85 -4.23
N LEU A 115 2.22 16.32 -3.69
CA LEU A 115 1.27 15.52 -2.91
C LEU A 115 0.16 14.94 -3.79
N HIS A 116 -0.23 13.69 -3.51
CA HIS A 116 -1.13 12.88 -4.32
C HIS A 116 -2.11 12.06 -3.47
N GLY A 117 -3.24 11.69 -4.10
CA GLY A 117 -4.32 10.94 -3.47
C GLY A 117 -5.14 11.74 -2.46
N ASP A 118 -5.85 11.03 -1.59
CA ASP A 118 -6.75 11.57 -0.55
C ASP A 118 -6.71 10.71 0.74
N GLU A 119 -7.53 11.07 1.74
CA GLU A 119 -7.58 10.39 3.05
C GLU A 119 -7.79 8.87 2.96
N SER A 120 -8.29 8.37 1.83
CA SER A 120 -8.50 6.94 1.62
C SER A 120 -7.20 6.13 1.58
N LEU A 121 -6.01 6.73 1.45
CA LEU A 121 -4.73 6.00 1.36
C LEU A 121 -4.30 5.27 2.64
N TYR A 122 -4.96 5.51 3.78
CA TYR A 122 -4.59 4.96 5.08
C TYR A 122 -5.60 3.95 5.60
N ASN A 123 -5.16 3.09 6.51
CA ASN A 123 -5.97 2.02 7.09
C ASN A 123 -6.58 1.05 6.05
N ARG A 124 -5.92 0.92 4.91
CA ARG A 124 -6.23 -0.06 3.88
C ARG A 124 -4.96 -0.46 3.12
N TRP A 125 -5.08 -1.52 2.34
CA TRP A 125 -4.04 -1.91 1.39
C TRP A 125 -4.11 -1.02 0.16
N VAL A 126 -2.97 -0.45 -0.22
CA VAL A 126 -2.79 0.39 -1.41
C VAL A 126 -1.68 -0.23 -2.25
N VAL A 127 -1.90 -0.36 -3.56
CA VAL A 127 -0.84 -0.77 -4.49
C VAL A 127 -0.19 0.48 -5.05
N TYR A 128 1.03 0.78 -4.62
CA TYR A 128 1.82 1.83 -5.23
C TYR A 128 2.64 1.27 -6.40
N THR A 129 2.65 1.98 -7.52
CA THR A 129 3.48 1.65 -8.68
C THR A 129 4.42 2.80 -8.99
N LEU A 130 5.69 2.48 -9.24
CA LEU A 130 6.68 3.44 -9.71
C LEU A 130 7.34 2.89 -10.96
N GLU A 131 7.23 3.65 -12.04
CA GLU A 131 7.87 3.38 -13.33
C GLU A 131 9.05 4.33 -13.49
N TRP A 132 10.25 3.81 -13.69
CA TRP A 132 11.44 4.59 -13.94
C TRP A 132 12.11 4.08 -15.21
N THR A 133 12.19 4.95 -16.20
CA THR A 133 12.78 4.65 -17.51
C THR A 133 13.78 5.73 -17.90
N PRO A 134 14.50 5.55 -19.01
CA PRO A 134 15.33 6.61 -19.52
C PRO A 134 14.57 7.90 -19.91
N ASP A 135 13.28 7.82 -20.20
CA ASP A 135 12.53 8.92 -20.80
C ASP A 135 11.50 9.55 -19.86
N TYR A 136 11.09 8.83 -18.81
CA TYR A 136 10.11 9.30 -17.84
C TYR A 136 10.21 8.58 -16.50
N ILE A 137 9.64 9.22 -15.48
CA ILE A 137 9.29 8.61 -14.19
C ILE A 137 7.79 8.83 -13.97
N ALA A 138 7.08 7.79 -13.54
CA ALA A 138 5.66 7.88 -13.24
C ALA A 138 5.32 7.18 -11.91
N TRP A 139 4.39 7.77 -11.18
CA TRP A 139 3.88 7.29 -9.90
C TRP A 139 2.39 7.04 -10.02
N TYR A 140 1.95 5.94 -9.42
CA TYR A 140 0.56 5.53 -9.38
C TYR A 140 0.21 5.02 -7.98
N HIS A 141 -1.05 5.19 -7.60
CA HIS A 141 -1.66 4.42 -6.54
C HIS A 141 -2.89 3.70 -7.10
N ASP A 142 -3.02 2.41 -6.79
CA ASP A 142 -4.09 1.55 -7.26
C ASP A 142 -4.36 1.68 -8.77
N GLY A 143 -3.29 1.72 -9.56
CA GLY A 143 -3.37 1.89 -11.02
C GLY A 143 -3.79 3.27 -11.52
N GLN A 144 -4.19 4.21 -10.65
CA GLN A 144 -4.41 5.60 -11.01
C GLN A 144 -3.07 6.31 -11.19
N LEU A 145 -2.87 6.95 -12.34
CA LEU A 145 -1.69 7.81 -12.57
C LEU A 145 -1.81 9.10 -11.75
N ASP A 146 -0.85 9.32 -10.86
CA ASP A 146 -0.79 10.54 -10.04
C ASP A 146 0.16 11.56 -10.62
N ARG A 147 1.35 11.11 -11.00
CA ARG A 147 2.40 11.99 -11.51
C ARG A 147 3.16 11.32 -12.62
N ARG A 148 3.41 12.09 -13.69
CA ARG A 148 4.35 11.71 -14.73
C ARG A 148 5.25 12.87 -15.07
N ILE A 149 6.55 12.65 -14.93
CA ILE A 149 7.59 13.56 -15.38
C ILE A 149 8.38 12.92 -16.51
N THR A 150 8.74 13.70 -17.51
CA THR A 150 9.43 13.25 -18.72
C THR A 150 10.75 13.99 -18.89
N LEU A 151 11.62 13.44 -19.72
CA LEU A 151 12.89 14.07 -20.11
C LEU A 151 12.69 15.48 -20.70
N SER A 152 11.54 15.72 -21.33
CA SER A 152 11.21 17.01 -21.95
C SER A 152 10.65 18.05 -20.99
N ASN A 153 10.09 17.65 -19.85
CA ASN A 153 9.38 18.57 -18.95
C ASN A 153 9.98 18.67 -17.54
N HIS A 154 10.91 17.79 -17.16
CA HIS A 154 11.48 17.79 -15.82
C HIS A 154 12.97 17.41 -15.81
N PRO A 155 13.84 18.23 -15.18
CA PRO A 155 15.29 18.04 -15.22
C PRO A 155 15.78 16.83 -14.41
N SER A 156 14.99 16.25 -13.51
CA SER A 156 15.45 15.08 -12.75
C SER A 156 15.65 13.85 -13.64
N VAL A 157 14.83 13.67 -14.68
CA VAL A 157 14.84 12.46 -15.54
C VAL A 157 16.18 12.33 -16.27
N GLN A 158 16.83 13.43 -16.65
CA GLN A 158 18.17 13.38 -17.25
C GLN A 158 19.28 12.95 -16.27
N HIS A 159 19.08 13.10 -14.96
CA HIS A 159 20.11 12.87 -13.94
C HIS A 159 19.92 11.60 -13.12
N LEU A 160 18.70 11.06 -13.07
CA LEU A 160 18.38 9.79 -12.42
C LEU A 160 18.76 8.61 -13.33
N ARG A 161 20.07 8.33 -13.40
CA ARG A 161 20.72 7.47 -14.41
C ARG A 161 21.64 6.40 -13.81
N HIS A 162 21.73 6.32 -12.49
CA HIS A 162 22.62 5.38 -11.81
C HIS A 162 21.86 4.19 -11.24
N GLN A 163 22.55 3.07 -11.05
CA GLN A 163 21.99 1.93 -10.34
C GLN A 163 21.58 2.34 -8.93
N MET A 164 20.39 1.89 -8.52
CA MET A 164 19.78 2.19 -7.25
C MET A 164 19.30 0.92 -6.58
N ARG A 165 19.29 0.92 -5.25
CA ARG A 165 18.57 -0.03 -4.41
C ARG A 165 17.14 0.43 -4.27
N TYR A 166 16.23 -0.49 -3.99
CA TYR A 166 14.93 -0.14 -3.43
C TYR A 166 14.93 -0.38 -1.92
N ALA A 167 14.18 0.43 -1.19
CA ALA A 167 14.20 0.47 0.25
C ALA A 167 12.82 0.74 0.83
N PHE A 168 12.65 0.36 2.09
CA PHE A 168 11.47 0.59 2.90
C PHE A 168 11.91 1.13 4.25
N ASN A 169 11.30 2.20 4.75
CA ASN A 169 11.45 2.58 6.14
C ASN A 169 10.17 3.16 6.74
N LEU A 170 10.08 3.04 8.07
CA LEU A 170 9.05 3.66 8.88
C LEU A 170 9.73 4.53 9.95
N TRP A 171 9.54 5.85 9.84
CA TRP A 171 10.27 6.79 10.69
C TRP A 171 9.53 8.09 10.93
N THR A 172 10.17 8.95 11.72
CA THR A 172 9.66 10.25 12.14
C THR A 172 10.81 11.23 12.28
N GLN A 173 10.53 12.50 11.99
CA GLN A 173 11.41 13.61 12.34
C GLN A 173 11.07 14.24 13.70
N GLY A 174 10.17 13.62 14.47
CA GLY A 174 9.62 14.17 15.69
C GLY A 174 8.90 15.48 15.39
N ASN A 175 9.48 16.57 15.87
CA ASN A 175 8.92 17.93 15.72
C ASN A 175 9.84 18.85 14.90
N ALA A 176 10.79 18.29 14.13
CA ALA A 176 11.80 19.07 13.41
C ALA A 176 11.23 19.95 12.29
N ASN A 177 10.22 19.45 11.57
CA ASN A 177 9.59 20.15 10.45
C ASN A 177 8.06 19.90 10.47
N PRO A 178 7.35 20.55 11.39
CA PRO A 178 5.90 20.36 11.55
C PRO A 178 5.08 20.78 10.31
N ASP A 179 5.64 21.60 9.44
CA ASP A 179 5.00 21.99 8.18
C ASP A 179 4.96 20.86 7.16
N TRP A 180 5.79 19.83 7.33
CA TRP A 180 5.78 18.63 6.48
C TRP A 180 4.96 17.51 7.13
N LEU A 181 5.52 16.78 8.10
CA LEU A 181 4.86 15.62 8.72
C LEU A 181 3.92 15.98 9.87
N GLY A 182 3.96 17.22 10.37
CA GLY A 182 3.31 17.58 11.63
C GLY A 182 4.19 17.30 12.84
N ASN A 183 3.65 17.58 14.03
CA ASN A 183 4.30 17.24 15.30
C ASN A 183 3.91 15.82 15.71
N LEU A 184 4.91 15.02 16.08
CA LEU A 184 4.68 13.72 16.70
C LEU A 184 4.22 13.89 18.15
N ASP A 185 3.11 13.27 18.50
CA ASP A 185 2.79 13.00 19.91
C ASP A 185 3.53 11.75 20.37
N PHE A 186 4.66 11.91 21.06
CA PHE A 186 5.48 10.80 21.57
C PHE A 186 4.70 9.90 22.54
N ASN A 187 3.73 10.44 23.28
CA ASN A 187 2.92 9.65 24.21
C ASN A 187 1.97 8.71 23.48
N ARG A 188 1.60 9.03 22.23
CA ARG A 188 0.77 8.14 21.41
C ARG A 188 1.46 6.80 21.17
N LEU A 189 2.79 6.76 21.11
CA LEU A 189 3.54 5.53 20.89
C LEU A 189 3.64 4.65 22.15
N GLU A 190 3.30 5.18 23.32
CA GLU A 190 3.26 4.39 24.56
C GLU A 190 2.18 3.29 24.43
N ASN A 191 2.62 2.04 24.45
CA ASN A 191 1.79 0.84 24.23
C ASN A 191 1.06 0.75 22.89
N ASN A 192 1.21 1.72 21.98
CA ASN A 192 0.59 1.72 20.65
C ASN A 192 1.65 2.02 19.57
N PRO A 193 2.55 1.06 19.30
CA PRO A 193 3.50 1.22 18.21
C PRO A 193 2.79 1.38 16.87
N VAL A 194 3.50 1.99 15.92
CA VAL A 194 3.01 2.19 14.56
C VAL A 194 3.66 1.19 13.64
N TYR A 195 2.90 0.66 12.69
CA TYR A 195 3.34 -0.35 11.75
C TYR A 195 3.06 0.07 10.31
N GLN A 196 4.03 -0.25 9.44
CA GLN A 196 3.85 -0.35 8.00
C GLN A 196 3.83 -1.83 7.67
N PHE A 197 2.82 -2.28 6.92
CA PHE A 197 2.79 -3.65 6.41
C PHE A 197 3.00 -3.65 4.89
N VAL A 198 3.69 -4.68 4.40
CA VAL A 198 3.92 -4.91 2.97
C VAL A 198 3.57 -6.34 2.65
N ASP A 199 2.53 -6.52 1.83
CA ASP A 199 2.02 -7.83 1.41
C ASP A 199 2.93 -8.44 0.35
N TYR A 200 3.17 -7.70 -0.73
CA TYR A 200 4.12 -8.10 -1.77
C TYR A 200 4.94 -6.92 -2.30
N PHE A 201 6.09 -7.28 -2.86
CA PHE A 201 6.94 -6.44 -3.68
C PHE A 201 7.25 -7.14 -5.00
N ARG A 202 7.04 -6.42 -6.11
CA ARG A 202 7.38 -6.89 -7.46
C ARG A 202 8.24 -5.88 -8.17
N TYR A 203 9.30 -6.36 -8.82
CA TYR A 203 10.14 -5.57 -9.71
C TYR A 203 10.13 -6.18 -11.11
N TYR A 204 9.92 -5.33 -12.10
CA TYR A 204 9.89 -5.64 -13.51
C TYR A 204 11.05 -4.91 -14.19
N GLU A 205 11.99 -5.68 -14.71
CA GLU A 205 13.16 -5.11 -15.39
C GLU A 205 12.76 -4.36 -16.66
N TYR A 206 13.43 -3.22 -16.88
CA TYR A 206 13.33 -2.47 -18.13
C TYR A 206 14.22 -3.10 -19.21
N ASN A 207 13.62 -3.51 -20.33
CA ASN A 207 14.32 -4.25 -21.39
C ASN A 207 14.79 -3.39 -22.57
N GLY A 208 14.78 -2.06 -22.41
CA GLY A 208 15.17 -1.11 -23.47
C GLY A 208 13.99 -0.58 -24.31
N SER A 209 12.83 -1.24 -24.27
CA SER A 209 11.62 -0.82 -25.00
C SER A 209 10.36 -0.73 -24.13
N GLY A 210 10.44 -1.21 -22.90
CA GLY A 210 9.35 -1.28 -21.93
C GLY A 210 9.77 -2.14 -20.74
N PHE A 211 8.79 -2.59 -19.95
CA PHE A 211 9.02 -3.50 -18.82
C PHE A 211 8.74 -4.94 -19.22
N ASN A 212 9.40 -5.89 -18.56
CA ASN A 212 9.05 -7.31 -18.72
C ASN A 212 7.60 -7.59 -18.31
N ASN A 213 6.95 -8.55 -18.98
CA ASN A 213 5.56 -8.92 -18.67
C ASN A 213 5.42 -9.63 -17.33
N ASN A 214 6.47 -10.35 -16.91
CA ASN A 214 6.53 -11.02 -15.61
C ASN A 214 7.55 -10.30 -14.71
N PRO A 215 7.34 -10.28 -13.39
CA PRO A 215 8.30 -9.70 -12.47
C PRO A 215 9.62 -10.50 -12.51
N THR A 216 10.73 -9.78 -12.58
CA THR A 216 12.08 -10.35 -12.43
C THR A 216 12.35 -10.71 -10.97
N THR A 217 11.79 -9.92 -10.04
CA THR A 217 11.79 -10.21 -8.60
C THR A 217 10.35 -10.15 -8.09
N ASP A 218 9.87 -11.21 -7.43
CA ASP A 218 8.51 -11.33 -6.89
C ASP A 218 8.57 -11.88 -5.46
N ILE A 219 8.32 -11.03 -4.49
CA ILE A 219 8.46 -11.32 -3.07
C ILE A 219 7.10 -11.16 -2.41
N ASN A 220 6.54 -12.27 -1.89
CA ASN A 220 5.23 -12.29 -1.22
C ASN A 220 5.35 -12.34 0.32
N PHE A 221 6.53 -12.04 0.86
CA PHE A 221 6.84 -11.97 2.30
C PHE A 221 6.20 -13.09 3.15
N SER A 222 6.29 -14.32 2.64
CA SER A 222 5.68 -15.52 3.22
C SER A 222 6.43 -16.02 4.46
N ALA A 223 7.74 -15.76 4.52
CA ALA A 223 8.61 -16.19 5.59
C ALA A 223 9.79 -15.24 5.77
N ARG A 224 10.43 -15.28 6.95
CA ARG A 224 11.56 -14.41 7.30
C ARG A 224 12.73 -14.51 6.32
N ARG A 225 12.95 -15.69 5.72
CA ARG A 225 13.96 -15.88 4.67
C ARG A 225 13.77 -14.94 3.48
N ASP A 226 12.54 -14.55 3.16
CA ASP A 226 12.24 -13.66 2.03
C ASP A 226 12.84 -12.26 2.29
N ILE A 227 12.94 -11.85 3.56
CA ILE A 227 13.68 -10.64 3.97
C ILE A 227 15.19 -10.93 3.95
N ASP A 228 15.62 -11.97 4.67
CA ASP A 228 17.05 -12.22 4.90
C ASP A 228 17.81 -12.53 3.60
N ASP A 229 17.17 -13.11 2.59
CA ASP A 229 17.77 -13.44 1.29
C ASP A 229 17.87 -12.21 0.38
N ASN A 230 16.87 -11.32 0.41
CA ASN A 230 16.75 -10.21 -0.55
C ASN A 230 17.20 -8.84 -0.02
N PHE A 231 17.25 -8.66 1.30
CA PHE A 231 17.46 -7.35 1.92
C PHE A 231 18.58 -7.33 2.96
N PHE A 232 19.19 -6.15 3.11
CA PHE A 232 19.92 -5.77 4.31
C PHE A 232 18.95 -5.10 5.30
N ILE A 233 19.05 -5.46 6.58
CA ILE A 233 18.31 -4.82 7.67
C ILE A 233 19.21 -3.80 8.34
N SER A 234 18.76 -2.56 8.45
CA SER A 234 19.49 -1.48 9.12
C SER A 234 19.51 -1.69 10.65
N ASP A 235 20.66 -1.42 11.28
CA ASP A 235 20.86 -1.55 12.75
C ASP A 235 21.82 -0.47 13.28
N CYS A 236 21.57 0.79 12.90
CA CYS A 236 22.41 1.93 13.26
C CYS A 236 21.58 3.14 13.71
N GLU A 237 22.22 4.13 14.34
CA GLU A 237 21.57 5.39 14.73
C GLU A 237 21.20 6.23 13.51
N PHE A 238 20.04 6.91 13.58
CA PHE A 238 19.59 7.81 12.51
C PHE A 238 20.45 9.07 12.52
N GLY A 239 21.23 9.29 11.46
CA GLY A 239 22.34 10.26 11.44
C GLY A 239 21.98 11.73 11.25
N GLN A 240 20.69 12.11 11.25
CA GLN A 240 20.26 13.45 10.87
C GLN A 240 19.66 14.18 12.09
N SER A 241 20.51 14.86 12.87
CA SER A 241 20.18 15.88 13.89
C SER A 241 19.28 15.49 15.08
N GLN A 242 18.66 14.32 15.08
CA GLN A 242 17.70 13.88 16.08
C GLN A 242 18.26 12.62 16.72
N GLY A 243 19.21 12.75 17.66
CA GLY A 243 19.80 11.59 18.38
C GLY A 243 18.81 10.81 19.27
N PHE A 244 17.52 10.93 18.96
CA PHE A 244 16.42 10.23 19.58
C PHE A 244 15.96 9.02 18.73
N LEU A 245 16.13 8.99 17.40
CA LEU A 245 15.71 7.85 16.55
C LEU A 245 16.89 6.98 16.14
N SER A 246 16.66 5.66 16.07
CA SER A 246 17.64 4.70 15.59
C SER A 246 16.97 3.51 14.91
N TRP A 247 17.64 2.87 13.96
CA TRP A 247 17.15 1.66 13.33
C TRP A 247 17.38 0.46 14.23
N SER A 248 16.46 -0.50 14.16
CA SER A 248 16.52 -1.74 14.91
C SER A 248 16.12 -2.91 14.03
N LYS A 249 16.94 -3.97 14.04
CA LYS A 249 16.57 -5.24 13.40
C LYS A 249 15.32 -5.87 14.00
N ASP A 250 14.99 -5.53 15.25
CA ASP A 250 13.83 -6.05 15.98
C ASP A 250 12.56 -5.25 15.64
N ALA A 251 12.69 -4.16 14.90
CA ALA A 251 11.59 -3.39 14.31
C ALA A 251 11.22 -3.87 12.89
N VAL A 252 11.66 -5.06 12.50
CA VAL A 252 11.38 -5.68 11.20
C VAL A 252 11.02 -7.15 11.37
N GLY A 253 9.95 -7.60 10.71
CA GLY A 253 9.58 -9.01 10.74
C GLY A 253 8.52 -9.42 9.73
N ILE A 254 8.03 -10.65 9.90
CA ILE A 254 6.90 -11.21 9.17
C ILE A 254 5.75 -11.41 10.16
N VAL A 255 4.53 -11.24 9.68
CA VAL A 255 3.30 -11.54 10.41
C VAL A 255 2.35 -12.37 9.55
N ASP A 256 1.64 -13.30 10.18
CA ASP A 256 0.53 -14.05 9.57
C ASP A 256 -0.72 -13.16 9.53
N LEU A 257 -1.28 -12.97 8.34
CA LEU A 257 -2.53 -12.22 8.12
C LEU A 257 -3.77 -13.13 8.23
N GLY A 258 -3.58 -14.44 8.40
CA GLY A 258 -4.63 -15.46 8.35
C GLY A 258 -4.86 -15.99 6.93
N ASN A 259 -5.57 -17.12 6.85
CA ASN A 259 -5.92 -17.79 5.58
C ASN A 259 -4.73 -18.15 4.66
N GLY A 260 -3.53 -18.28 5.24
CA GLY A 260 -2.31 -18.59 4.49
C GLY A 260 -1.61 -17.38 3.88
N ASN A 261 -2.07 -16.16 4.19
CA ASN A 261 -1.42 -14.91 3.78
C ASN A 261 -0.48 -14.41 4.89
N SER A 262 0.60 -13.75 4.49
CA SER A 262 1.57 -13.14 5.40
C SER A 262 1.96 -11.77 4.87
N ALA A 263 2.52 -10.92 5.72
CA ALA A 263 3.12 -9.66 5.31
C ALA A 263 4.43 -9.41 6.05
N MET A 264 5.32 -8.66 5.41
CA MET A 264 6.39 -7.98 6.12
C MET A 264 5.81 -6.83 6.93
N TRP A 265 6.36 -6.58 8.11
CA TRP A 265 6.09 -5.38 8.87
C TRP A 265 7.38 -4.63 9.22
N LEU A 266 7.32 -3.30 9.16
CA LEU A 266 8.25 -2.38 9.81
C LEU A 266 7.51 -1.71 10.96
N GLY A 267 8.18 -1.49 12.08
CA GLY A 267 7.57 -0.84 13.25
C GLY A 267 8.31 0.42 13.69
N LEU A 268 7.57 1.30 14.37
CA LEU A 268 8.11 2.45 15.10
C LEU A 268 7.68 2.36 16.58
N PHE A 269 8.67 2.34 17.46
CA PHE A 269 8.51 2.07 18.89
C PHE A 269 9.24 3.10 19.74
N HIS A 270 8.89 3.19 21.02
CA HIS A 270 9.86 3.61 22.03
C HIS A 270 11.00 2.59 22.13
N ALA A 271 12.20 3.07 22.43
CA ALA A 271 13.37 2.23 22.54
C ALA A 271 13.23 1.23 23.70
N GLY A 272 13.34 -0.07 23.40
CA GLY A 272 13.15 -1.17 24.35
C GLY A 272 11.78 -1.84 24.24
N ASP A 273 10.82 -1.25 23.51
CA ASP A 273 9.47 -1.78 23.34
C ASP A 273 9.29 -2.55 22.01
N GLU A 274 10.36 -2.78 21.23
CA GLU A 274 10.28 -3.45 19.93
C GLU A 274 9.62 -4.83 20.03
N ARG A 275 8.56 -5.03 19.23
CA ARG A 275 7.82 -6.29 19.17
C ARG A 275 7.04 -6.43 17.87
N GLY A 276 6.74 -7.67 17.52
CA GLY A 276 5.76 -7.95 16.47
C GLY A 276 4.36 -7.41 16.79
N PRO A 277 3.54 -7.17 15.75
CA PRO A 277 2.16 -6.73 15.89
C PRO A 277 1.29 -7.79 16.58
N ARG A 278 0.36 -7.34 17.42
CA ARG A 278 -0.69 -8.18 18.03
C ARG A 278 -1.81 -8.41 17.03
N ALA A 279 -2.64 -9.44 17.25
CA ALA A 279 -3.79 -9.74 16.39
C ALA A 279 -4.71 -8.53 16.11
N SER A 280 -4.90 -7.64 17.10
CA SER A 280 -5.70 -6.42 16.95
C SER A 280 -5.04 -5.28 16.17
N GLU A 281 -3.73 -5.39 15.91
CA GLU A 281 -2.90 -4.41 15.19
C GLU A 281 -2.64 -4.85 13.75
N ILE A 282 -3.03 -6.08 13.38
CA ILE A 282 -2.87 -6.64 12.04
C ILE A 282 -4.01 -6.15 11.15
N PRO A 283 -3.71 -5.64 9.94
CA PRO A 283 -4.75 -5.20 9.01
C PRO A 283 -5.58 -6.38 8.48
N THR A 284 -6.89 -6.17 8.36
CA THR A 284 -7.79 -7.15 7.72
C THR A 284 -7.82 -6.95 6.20
N GLU A 285 -7.97 -8.02 5.42
CA GLU A 285 -8.09 -8.00 3.94
C GLU A 285 -9.29 -7.19 3.40
N SER A 286 -10.17 -6.68 4.27
CA SER A 286 -11.36 -5.90 3.92
C SER A 286 -11.07 -4.49 3.36
N GLY A 287 -9.86 -4.23 2.86
CA GLY A 287 -9.39 -2.91 2.42
C GLY A 287 -9.04 -2.79 0.94
N ASN A 288 -9.48 -3.72 0.08
CA ASN A 288 -9.21 -3.63 -1.36
C ASN A 288 -10.15 -2.62 -2.03
N THR A 289 -9.79 -1.33 -2.00
CA THR A 289 -10.43 -0.31 -2.83
C THR A 289 -9.46 0.19 -3.86
N ASN A 290 -9.50 -0.44 -5.02
CA ASN A 290 -8.82 0.04 -6.21
C ASN A 290 -9.74 1.10 -6.87
N PRO A 291 -9.45 2.42 -6.85
CA PRO A 291 -10.27 3.48 -7.45
C PRO A 291 -10.60 3.32 -8.96
N GLY A 292 -9.91 2.42 -9.67
CA GLY A 292 -10.27 1.97 -11.03
C GLY A 292 -10.50 0.46 -11.18
N GLY A 293 -10.45 -0.30 -10.09
CA GLY A 293 -10.61 -1.75 -10.09
C GLY A 293 -12.00 -2.18 -9.63
N ALA A 294 -12.49 -3.28 -10.18
CA ALA A 294 -13.75 -3.89 -9.76
C ALA A 294 -13.70 -4.28 -8.27
N ILE A 295 -14.62 -3.75 -7.47
CA ILE A 295 -14.90 -4.29 -6.13
C ILE A 295 -15.61 -5.62 -6.33
N ASN A 296 -14.87 -6.74 -6.19
CA ASN A 296 -15.39 -8.08 -6.42
C ASN A 296 -15.84 -8.73 -5.11
N ILE A 297 -17.10 -9.13 -5.03
CA ILE A 297 -17.71 -9.69 -3.81
C ILE A 297 -18.32 -11.04 -4.17
N GLN A 298 -17.83 -12.10 -3.52
CA GLN A 298 -18.36 -13.46 -3.67
C GLN A 298 -19.73 -13.56 -3.03
N ALA A 299 -20.69 -14.19 -3.68
CA ALA A 299 -22.06 -14.22 -3.19
C ALA A 299 -22.17 -15.04 -1.88
N GLU A 300 -21.35 -16.08 -1.73
CA GLU A 300 -21.22 -16.89 -0.51
C GLU A 300 -20.60 -16.15 0.69
N SER A 301 -20.05 -14.95 0.50
CA SER A 301 -19.51 -14.13 1.60
C SER A 301 -20.61 -13.36 2.35
N ALA A 302 -21.88 -13.68 2.13
CA ALA A 302 -23.01 -13.02 2.77
C ALA A 302 -22.95 -13.16 4.30
N VAL A 303 -23.15 -12.06 5.02
CA VAL A 303 -23.11 -12.00 6.49
C VAL A 303 -24.49 -12.18 7.14
N GLY A 304 -25.56 -12.15 6.33
CA GLY A 304 -26.92 -12.48 6.73
C GLY A 304 -27.72 -12.88 5.49
N PHE A 305 -28.71 -13.76 5.65
CA PHE A 305 -29.54 -14.20 4.54
C PHE A 305 -30.87 -14.82 5.01
N ASN A 306 -31.85 -14.89 4.11
CA ASN A 306 -33.11 -15.60 4.31
C ASN A 306 -33.61 -16.20 2.99
N GLY A 307 -34.27 -17.36 3.04
CA GLY A 307 -34.94 -17.96 1.88
C GLY A 307 -34.04 -18.60 0.81
N LEU A 308 -32.73 -18.68 1.06
CA LEU A 308 -31.71 -19.21 0.14
C LEU A 308 -30.72 -20.14 0.86
N ARG A 309 -29.82 -20.76 0.09
CA ARG A 309 -28.68 -21.53 0.61
C ARG A 309 -27.36 -20.94 0.14
N ILE A 310 -26.41 -20.84 1.07
CA ILE A 310 -25.00 -20.57 0.78
C ILE A 310 -24.31 -21.90 0.42
N GLY A 311 -23.76 -21.98 -0.78
CA GLY A 311 -22.93 -23.09 -1.26
C GLY A 311 -21.43 -22.76 -1.19
N ALA A 312 -20.61 -23.64 -1.76
CA ALA A 312 -19.15 -23.47 -1.77
C ALA A 312 -18.64 -22.43 -2.78
N THR A 313 -19.47 -22.06 -3.77
CA THR A 313 -19.11 -21.19 -4.90
C THR A 313 -20.33 -20.36 -5.33
N GLY A 314 -21.07 -19.83 -4.36
CA GLY A 314 -22.25 -18.98 -4.61
C GLY A 314 -23.52 -19.39 -3.85
N LEU A 315 -24.60 -18.68 -4.14
CA LEU A 315 -25.94 -18.87 -3.58
C LEU A 315 -26.81 -19.71 -4.52
N GLY A 316 -27.66 -20.54 -3.94
CA GLY A 316 -28.65 -21.32 -4.66
C GLY A 316 -29.92 -21.53 -3.85
N PHE A 317 -30.90 -22.24 -4.43
CA PHE A 317 -32.24 -22.40 -3.85
C PHE A 317 -32.91 -21.06 -3.50
N ILE A 318 -32.60 -20.01 -4.28
CA ILE A 318 -33.13 -18.66 -4.09
C ILE A 318 -34.62 -18.68 -4.41
N SER A 319 -35.46 -18.41 -3.40
CA SER A 319 -36.92 -18.31 -3.52
C SER A 319 -37.36 -16.86 -3.67
N ASN A 320 -38.60 -16.61 -4.12
CA ASN A 320 -39.15 -15.25 -4.16
C ASN A 320 -39.15 -14.63 -2.76
N GLY A 321 -38.68 -13.39 -2.67
CA GLY A 321 -38.52 -12.66 -1.42
C GLY A 321 -37.29 -13.04 -0.58
N SER A 322 -36.41 -13.89 -1.10
CA SER A 322 -35.13 -14.19 -0.45
C SER A 322 -34.23 -12.96 -0.43
N TRP A 323 -33.26 -12.95 0.48
CA TRP A 323 -32.26 -11.89 0.51
C TRP A 323 -30.92 -12.37 1.06
N ALA A 324 -29.86 -11.66 0.71
CA ALA A 324 -28.52 -11.78 1.29
C ALA A 324 -27.98 -10.38 1.62
N SER A 325 -27.17 -10.23 2.67
CA SER A 325 -26.52 -8.98 3.04
C SER A 325 -25.00 -9.09 3.06
N TYR A 326 -24.33 -7.99 2.73
CA TYR A 326 -22.88 -7.85 2.63
C TYR A 326 -22.48 -6.60 3.41
N ALA A 327 -21.66 -6.74 4.45
CA ALA A 327 -21.30 -5.63 5.33
C ALA A 327 -19.98 -4.98 4.92
N ALA A 328 -19.85 -3.70 5.25
CA ALA A 328 -18.60 -2.93 5.17
C ALA A 328 -17.93 -2.94 3.78
N VAL A 329 -18.73 -2.87 2.71
CA VAL A 329 -18.22 -2.67 1.35
C VAL A 329 -17.81 -1.22 1.20
N ASN A 330 -16.52 -0.97 1.07
CA ASN A 330 -15.98 0.38 0.92
C ASN A 330 -16.18 0.90 -0.50
N ILE A 331 -16.99 1.95 -0.66
CA ILE A 331 -17.14 2.71 -1.89
C ILE A 331 -16.16 3.90 -1.85
N PRO A 332 -15.14 3.95 -2.73
CA PRO A 332 -14.04 4.92 -2.61
C PRO A 332 -14.49 6.38 -2.72
N SER A 333 -15.50 6.64 -3.55
CA SER A 333 -15.98 7.99 -3.83
C SER A 333 -17.46 7.98 -4.18
N ALA A 334 -18.17 9.06 -3.91
CA ALA A 334 -19.56 9.16 -4.34
C ALA A 334 -19.62 9.30 -5.86
N GLY A 335 -20.57 8.63 -6.51
CA GLY A 335 -20.75 8.73 -7.96
C GLY A 335 -21.54 7.59 -8.59
N GLN A 336 -21.52 7.58 -9.92
CA GLN A 336 -22.10 6.50 -10.72
C GLN A 336 -21.15 5.31 -10.77
N TYR A 337 -21.71 4.11 -10.62
CA TYR A 337 -21.02 2.83 -10.71
C TYR A 337 -21.83 1.87 -11.59
N GLU A 338 -21.16 1.03 -12.37
CA GLU A 338 -21.76 -0.16 -12.98
C GLU A 338 -21.67 -1.31 -11.98
N VAL A 339 -22.78 -1.99 -11.73
CA VAL A 339 -22.79 -3.23 -10.94
C VAL A 339 -23.09 -4.39 -11.86
N THR A 340 -22.21 -5.40 -11.86
CA THR A 340 -22.38 -6.62 -12.63
C THR A 340 -22.63 -7.82 -11.72
N TYR A 341 -23.41 -8.79 -12.19
CA TYR A 341 -23.84 -9.96 -11.43
C TYR A 341 -23.63 -11.21 -12.26
N ARG A 342 -22.94 -12.19 -11.70
CA ARG A 342 -22.74 -13.50 -12.32
C ARG A 342 -23.81 -14.47 -11.85
N ALA A 343 -24.73 -14.87 -12.73
CA ALA A 343 -25.88 -15.71 -12.37
C ALA A 343 -26.24 -16.75 -13.44
N ALA A 344 -26.92 -17.83 -13.04
CA ALA A 344 -27.37 -18.91 -13.91
C ALA A 344 -28.79 -19.36 -13.55
N SER A 345 -29.65 -19.61 -14.54
CA SER A 345 -30.99 -20.15 -14.31
C SER A 345 -31.34 -21.23 -15.32
N ALA A 346 -31.77 -22.40 -14.83
CA ALA A 346 -32.39 -23.42 -15.68
C ALA A 346 -33.90 -23.20 -15.89
N GLY A 347 -34.51 -22.29 -15.13
CA GLY A 347 -35.92 -21.90 -15.25
C GLY A 347 -36.07 -20.60 -16.05
N ASP A 348 -37.07 -19.78 -15.69
CA ASP A 348 -37.42 -18.56 -16.41
C ASP A 348 -36.48 -17.36 -16.11
N GLY A 349 -35.53 -17.52 -15.19
CA GLY A 349 -34.72 -16.42 -14.67
C GLY A 349 -35.23 -15.89 -13.33
N GLY A 350 -34.93 -14.64 -13.02
CA GLY A 350 -35.35 -13.97 -11.78
C GLY A 350 -34.90 -12.51 -11.75
N SER A 351 -34.89 -11.91 -10.56
CA SER A 351 -34.52 -10.49 -10.40
C SER A 351 -33.61 -10.28 -9.19
N ILE A 352 -32.68 -9.34 -9.32
CA ILE A 352 -31.77 -8.91 -8.26
C ILE A 352 -31.99 -7.41 -8.03
N GLN A 353 -32.41 -7.05 -6.82
CA GLN A 353 -32.50 -5.67 -6.35
C GLN A 353 -31.33 -5.38 -5.41
N LEU A 354 -30.49 -4.41 -5.79
CA LEU A 354 -29.45 -3.87 -4.92
C LEU A 354 -30.04 -2.77 -4.04
N GLU A 355 -29.84 -2.91 -2.74
CA GLU A 355 -30.35 -1.99 -1.74
C GLU A 355 -29.36 -1.79 -0.60
N GLN A 356 -29.60 -0.79 0.24
CA GLN A 356 -28.99 -0.72 1.56
C GLN A 356 -29.54 -1.88 2.39
N ALA A 357 -28.67 -2.59 3.10
CA ALA A 357 -29.08 -3.69 3.98
C ALA A 357 -30.21 -3.24 4.93
N GLY A 358 -31.31 -3.98 4.93
CA GLY A 358 -32.54 -3.62 5.65
C GLY A 358 -33.59 -2.91 4.79
N GLY A 359 -33.34 -2.69 3.49
CA GLY A 359 -34.34 -2.25 2.50
C GLY A 359 -34.70 -0.77 2.52
N ALA A 360 -34.01 0.04 3.34
CA ALA A 360 -34.35 1.46 3.51
C ALA A 360 -34.09 2.32 2.26
N ASN A 361 -33.14 1.90 1.40
CA ASN A 361 -32.80 2.60 0.17
C ASN A 361 -32.53 1.59 -0.95
N VAL A 362 -33.20 1.73 -2.09
CA VAL A 362 -33.01 0.87 -3.27
C VAL A 362 -32.13 1.60 -4.27
N PHE A 363 -31.02 0.98 -4.66
CA PHE A 363 -30.07 1.54 -5.62
C PHE A 363 -30.43 1.20 -7.06
N GLY A 364 -30.97 0.01 -7.30
CA GLY A 364 -31.42 -0.42 -8.61
C GLY A 364 -31.84 -1.89 -8.65
N THR A 365 -32.44 -2.30 -9.75
CA THR A 365 -32.86 -3.69 -10.00
C THR A 365 -32.39 -4.14 -11.37
N VAL A 366 -31.97 -5.40 -11.50
CA VAL A 366 -31.59 -6.03 -12.76
C VAL A 366 -32.30 -7.37 -12.93
N GLN A 367 -32.60 -7.75 -14.17
CA GLN A 367 -33.21 -9.03 -14.50
C GLN A 367 -32.13 -10.07 -14.80
N VAL A 368 -32.30 -11.28 -14.29
CA VAL A 368 -31.50 -12.46 -14.62
C VAL A 368 -32.28 -13.27 -15.65
N PRO A 369 -31.78 -13.48 -16.87
CA PRO A 369 -32.48 -14.26 -17.87
C PRO A 369 -32.38 -15.77 -17.62
N ALA A 370 -33.24 -16.54 -18.26
CA ALA A 370 -33.04 -17.99 -18.43
C ALA A 370 -31.71 -18.26 -19.16
N THR A 371 -30.84 -19.06 -18.57
CA THR A 371 -29.54 -19.45 -19.16
C THR A 371 -29.51 -20.92 -19.62
N GLY A 372 -30.60 -21.67 -19.38
CA GLY A 372 -30.80 -23.03 -19.86
C GLY A 372 -30.16 -24.12 -18.98
N SER A 373 -29.42 -23.77 -17.92
CA SER A 373 -28.87 -24.72 -16.95
C SER A 373 -28.42 -24.02 -15.67
N TRP A 374 -28.47 -24.72 -14.54
CA TRP A 374 -28.02 -24.23 -13.22
C TRP A 374 -26.52 -23.95 -13.13
N GLY A 375 -25.73 -24.44 -14.09
CA GLY A 375 -24.28 -24.20 -14.18
C GLY A 375 -23.87 -23.31 -15.36
N ASN A 376 -24.81 -22.86 -16.20
CA ASN A 376 -24.48 -21.99 -17.33
C ASN A 376 -24.60 -20.53 -16.90
N TYR A 377 -23.50 -19.95 -16.43
CA TYR A 377 -23.49 -18.58 -15.92
C TYR A 377 -23.40 -17.54 -17.03
N THR A 378 -24.18 -16.48 -16.89
CA THR A 378 -24.08 -15.23 -17.65
C THR A 378 -23.81 -14.06 -16.70
N THR A 379 -23.45 -12.91 -17.27
CA THR A 379 -23.28 -11.67 -16.53
C THR A 379 -24.39 -10.69 -16.95
N VAL A 380 -25.07 -10.09 -15.97
CA VAL A 380 -26.03 -9.01 -16.17
C VAL A 380 -25.57 -7.77 -15.41
N SER A 381 -25.94 -6.56 -15.84
CA SER A 381 -25.49 -5.33 -15.18
C SER A 381 -26.54 -4.22 -15.20
N HIS A 382 -26.31 -3.21 -14.35
CA HIS A 382 -27.00 -1.93 -14.37
C HIS A 382 -26.12 -0.83 -13.76
N ASP A 383 -26.51 0.44 -13.97
CA ASP A 383 -25.85 1.57 -13.34
C ASP A 383 -26.57 1.99 -12.06
N VAL A 384 -25.80 2.37 -11.04
CA VAL A 384 -26.30 2.86 -9.75
C VAL A 384 -25.53 4.10 -9.31
N ASN A 385 -26.14 4.94 -8.48
CA ASN A 385 -25.44 6.03 -7.79
C ASN A 385 -25.20 5.63 -6.33
N LEU A 386 -23.94 5.63 -5.90
CA LEU A 386 -23.53 5.23 -4.56
C LEU A 386 -22.87 6.40 -3.82
N PRO A 387 -23.11 6.57 -2.51
CA PRO A 387 -22.32 7.46 -1.67
C PRO A 387 -20.94 6.85 -1.38
N ALA A 388 -19.96 7.69 -1.05
CA ALA A 388 -18.66 7.22 -0.56
C ALA A 388 -18.77 6.61 0.84
N GLY A 389 -17.81 5.75 1.18
CA GLY A 389 -17.64 5.16 2.50
C GLY A 389 -18.08 3.69 2.60
N ASN A 390 -18.11 3.17 3.82
CA ASN A 390 -18.46 1.78 4.09
C ASN A 390 -19.98 1.59 4.07
N LEU A 391 -20.47 0.89 3.05
CA LEU A 391 -21.88 0.54 2.90
C LEU A 391 -22.12 -0.92 3.26
N SER A 392 -23.30 -1.15 3.83
CA SER A 392 -23.83 -2.51 3.96
C SER A 392 -24.88 -2.68 2.87
N PHE A 393 -24.61 -3.56 1.91
CA PHE A 393 -25.54 -3.86 0.82
C PHE A 393 -26.49 -4.99 1.21
N GLY A 394 -27.73 -4.90 0.74
CA GLY A 394 -28.69 -5.98 0.64
C GLY A 394 -28.88 -6.34 -0.83
N MET A 395 -28.96 -7.64 -1.10
CA MET A 395 -29.46 -8.19 -2.36
C MET A 395 -30.82 -8.79 -2.06
N TYR A 396 -31.88 -8.14 -2.55
CA TYR A 396 -33.24 -8.66 -2.46
C TYR A 396 -33.60 -9.36 -3.77
N PHE A 397 -34.12 -10.58 -3.67
CA PHE A 397 -34.49 -11.40 -4.82
C PHE A 397 -36.02 -11.45 -4.92
N ALA A 398 -36.62 -10.47 -5.60
CA ALA A 398 -38.08 -10.38 -5.72
C ALA A 398 -38.63 -11.63 -6.42
N ASP A 399 -37.97 -12.05 -7.50
CA ASP A 399 -38.21 -13.29 -8.21
C ASP A 399 -36.96 -14.18 -8.09
N GLY A 400 -37.09 -15.34 -7.43
CA GLY A 400 -36.02 -16.32 -7.29
C GLY A 400 -35.86 -17.22 -8.52
N GLY A 401 -35.24 -18.39 -8.35
CA GLY A 401 -35.12 -19.38 -9.44
C GLY A 401 -33.82 -19.33 -10.24
N PHE A 402 -32.74 -18.83 -9.64
CA PHE A 402 -31.40 -18.81 -10.22
C PHE A 402 -30.32 -19.14 -9.16
N ASN A 403 -29.12 -19.46 -9.62
CA ASN A 403 -27.89 -19.48 -8.83
C ASN A 403 -27.14 -18.17 -9.05
N PHE A 404 -26.47 -17.69 -8.00
CA PHE A 404 -25.76 -16.41 -7.99
C PHE A 404 -24.35 -16.62 -7.45
N ASP A 405 -23.33 -16.25 -8.21
CA ASP A 405 -21.92 -16.58 -7.94
C ASP A 405 -21.19 -15.41 -7.28
N TYR A 406 -21.10 -14.26 -7.97
CA TYR A 406 -20.49 -13.05 -7.42
C TYR A 406 -21.10 -11.81 -8.05
N PHE A 407 -20.83 -10.65 -7.46
CA PHE A 407 -21.07 -9.36 -8.08
C PHE A 407 -19.84 -8.46 -8.03
N GLN A 408 -19.78 -7.53 -8.97
CA GLN A 408 -18.70 -6.55 -9.09
C GLN A 408 -19.27 -5.15 -9.15
N ILE A 409 -18.65 -4.22 -8.45
CA ILE A 409 -18.95 -2.79 -8.53
C ILE A 409 -17.75 -2.11 -9.20
N VAL A 410 -17.97 -1.51 -10.36
CA VAL A 410 -16.93 -0.90 -11.19
C VAL A 410 -17.28 0.56 -11.39
N ARG A 411 -16.31 1.46 -11.23
CA ARG A 411 -16.49 2.84 -11.65
C ARG A 411 -16.23 2.93 -13.16
N PRO A 412 -17.16 3.45 -13.98
CA PRO A 412 -16.88 3.73 -15.38
C PRO A 412 -15.68 4.68 -15.48
N GLN A 413 -14.73 4.35 -16.37
CA GLN A 413 -13.53 5.18 -16.63
C GLN A 413 -13.86 6.51 -17.32
#